data_AF-C5L4V6-F1
#
_entry.id   AF-C5L4V6-F1
#
_cell.length_a   1.000
_cell.length_b   1.000
_cell.length_c   1.000
_cell.angle_alpha   90.00
_cell.angle_beta   90.00
_cell.angle_gamma   90.00
#
_symmetry.space_group_name_H-M   'P 1'
#
loop_
_entity.id
_entity.type
_entity.pdbx_description
1 polymer ?
#
loop_
_entity_poly.entity_id
_entity_poly.type
_entity_poly.pdbx_seq_one_letter_code
_entity_poly.pdbx_strand_id
1 'polypeptide(L)'
;MAGIMGAKSLDGSMFMTETMFNNFKKGLTTLQLLTHETMNDTYDSFLKLRAKEQGLAFQTPTDRAIIRLACCSRVFDEEGGRAVLDAWNQLEPNEQTKLTDYLNRDGIHKSPGFLIYYMPAFMENARKNPDVGLVLAMRLLLRIYDAAAVEYGVSSEPYGDALHYPGSQSERSASEDSDVITIHIAEVAELARQCDSAVVFKSTFFRIHRAEGDRGKCEGQVRLAPWRLWTSEEKLAALSAFGRKNAEFLLGGSCEQTKLLDDFKRIYPELQYFRDTIGNTDCSPDAIHPSATLSDSESEYRRTVCAMLCVYWICTDNY
;
A
#
# COMPACT_ATOMS: atom_id res chain seq x y z
N MET A 1 -20.46 -12.89 7.30
CA MET A 1 -19.84 -12.31 8.50
C MET A 1 -19.93 -13.18 9.76
N ALA A 2 -20.94 -14.05 9.93
CA ALA A 2 -21.10 -14.88 11.13
C ALA A 2 -20.04 -16.01 11.32
N GLY A 3 -19.00 -16.08 10.49
CA GLY A 3 -17.90 -17.04 10.63
C GLY A 3 -16.53 -16.37 10.51
N ILE A 4 -16.46 -15.04 10.62
CA ILE A 4 -15.25 -14.28 10.31
C ILE A 4 -14.07 -14.60 11.25
N MET A 5 -14.35 -15.12 12.45
CA MET A 5 -13.31 -15.62 13.36
C MET A 5 -12.95 -17.10 13.14
N GLY A 6 -13.56 -17.78 12.16
CA GLY A 6 -13.33 -19.20 11.90
C GLY A 6 -11.87 -19.54 11.54
N ALA A 7 -11.13 -18.57 10.98
CA ALA A 7 -9.70 -18.73 10.71
C ALA A 7 -8.81 -18.63 11.97
N LYS A 8 -9.35 -18.14 13.09
CA LYS A 8 -8.62 -17.95 14.35
C LYS A 8 -9.05 -18.94 15.44
N SER A 9 -10.29 -19.38 15.41
CA SER A 9 -10.89 -20.25 16.43
C SER A 9 -12.12 -20.98 15.89
N LEU A 10 -12.49 -22.10 16.53
CA LEU A 10 -13.73 -22.82 16.23
C LEU A 10 -15.00 -22.01 16.57
N ASP A 11 -14.87 -20.97 17.39
CA ASP A 11 -15.95 -20.06 17.80
C ASP A 11 -16.20 -18.92 16.80
N GLY A 12 -16.14 -19.24 15.50
CA GLY A 12 -16.26 -18.26 14.41
C GLY A 12 -17.50 -17.37 14.47
N SER A 13 -18.58 -17.87 15.10
CA SER A 13 -19.87 -17.21 15.30
C SER A 13 -19.91 -16.18 16.43
N MET A 14 -18.97 -16.22 17.38
CA MET A 14 -18.93 -15.25 18.50
C MET A 14 -18.75 -13.80 18.05
N PHE A 15 -18.28 -13.58 16.82
CA PHE A 15 -18.20 -12.23 16.24
C PHE A 15 -19.58 -11.57 16.10
N MET A 16 -20.65 -12.34 15.87
CA MET A 16 -21.99 -11.80 15.61
C MET A 16 -22.70 -11.40 16.92
N THR A 17 -22.19 -10.37 17.56
CA THR A 17 -22.83 -9.71 18.71
C THR A 17 -24.03 -8.88 18.28
N GLU A 18 -24.89 -8.49 19.22
CA GLU A 18 -26.02 -7.59 18.94
C GLU A 18 -25.58 -6.28 18.27
N THR A 19 -24.47 -5.70 18.73
CA THR A 19 -23.87 -4.50 18.12
C THR A 19 -23.49 -4.75 16.66
N MET A 20 -22.83 -5.87 16.36
CA MET A 20 -22.44 -6.22 14.99
C MET A 20 -23.65 -6.54 14.11
N PHE A 21 -24.65 -7.21 14.66
CA PHE A 21 -25.91 -7.48 13.98
C PHE A 21 -26.65 -6.18 13.65
N ASN A 22 -26.76 -5.25 14.59
CA ASN A 22 -27.41 -3.97 14.34
C ASN A 22 -26.68 -3.15 13.26
N ASN A 23 -25.34 -3.19 13.23
CA ASN A 23 -24.57 -2.58 12.16
C ASN A 23 -24.79 -3.27 10.80
N PHE A 24 -24.83 -4.59 10.77
CA PHE A 24 -25.16 -5.35 9.56
C PHE A 24 -26.58 -5.08 9.06
N LYS A 25 -27.56 -5.03 9.98
CA LYS A 25 -28.97 -4.79 9.69
C LYS A 25 -29.20 -3.44 9.01
N LYS A 26 -28.46 -2.39 9.41
CA LYS A 26 -28.50 -1.09 8.72
C LYS A 26 -28.15 -1.24 7.24
N GLY A 27 -27.03 -1.88 6.93
CA GLY A 27 -26.60 -2.15 5.55
C GLY A 27 -27.63 -2.99 4.78
N LEU A 28 -28.15 -4.05 5.40
CA LEU A 28 -29.19 -4.89 4.77
C LEU A 28 -30.47 -4.10 4.47
N THR A 29 -30.93 -3.28 5.41
CA THR A 29 -32.12 -2.44 5.25
C THR A 29 -31.91 -1.43 4.13
N THR A 30 -30.73 -0.81 4.05
CA THR A 30 -30.41 0.10 2.96
C THR A 30 -30.35 -0.61 1.62
N LEU A 31 -29.75 -1.80 1.53
CA LEU A 31 -29.69 -2.57 0.28
C LEU A 31 -31.06 -2.96 -0.25
N GLN A 32 -32.09 -3.09 0.60
CA GLN A 32 -33.46 -3.32 0.15
C GLN A 32 -34.00 -2.15 -0.68
N LEU A 33 -33.45 -0.93 -0.55
CA LEU A 33 -33.85 0.23 -1.34
C LEU A 33 -33.45 0.10 -2.82
N LEU A 34 -32.50 -0.79 -3.18
CA LEU A 34 -32.10 -1.02 -4.58
C LEU A 34 -33.25 -1.51 -5.48
N THR A 35 -34.36 -1.98 -4.91
CA THR A 35 -35.55 -2.34 -5.69
C THR A 35 -36.27 -1.11 -6.26
N HIS A 36 -36.00 0.09 -5.74
CA HIS A 36 -36.73 1.32 -6.06
C HIS A 36 -35.82 2.55 -6.29
N GLU A 37 -34.60 2.55 -5.75
CA GLU A 37 -33.63 3.64 -5.84
C GLU A 37 -32.42 3.26 -6.71
N THR A 38 -31.64 4.25 -7.14
CA THR A 38 -30.38 4.00 -7.85
C THR A 38 -29.31 3.43 -6.90
N MET A 39 -28.26 2.82 -7.45
CA MET A 39 -27.12 2.33 -6.66
C MET A 39 -26.46 3.44 -5.83
N ASN A 40 -26.32 4.63 -6.42
CA ASN A 40 -25.72 5.79 -5.74
C ASN A 40 -26.63 6.33 -4.64
N ASP A 41 -27.93 6.48 -4.90
CA ASP A 41 -28.88 6.95 -3.88
C ASP A 41 -28.97 5.98 -2.70
N THR A 42 -29.00 4.68 -2.99
CA THR A 42 -29.01 3.65 -1.96
C THR A 42 -27.75 3.71 -1.10
N TYR A 43 -26.57 3.82 -1.73
CA TYR A 43 -25.32 3.93 -0.98
C TYR A 43 -25.22 5.24 -0.19
N ASP A 44 -25.71 6.35 -0.74
CA ASP A 44 -25.75 7.63 -0.05
C ASP A 44 -26.71 7.59 1.15
N SER A 45 -27.82 6.86 1.05
CA SER A 45 -28.71 6.57 2.19
C SER A 45 -27.97 5.83 3.31
N PHE A 46 -27.08 4.88 2.97
CA PHE A 46 -26.23 4.22 3.97
C PHE A 46 -25.24 5.21 4.58
N LEU A 47 -24.57 6.01 3.76
CA LEU A 47 -23.62 7.01 4.26
C LEU A 47 -24.28 8.07 5.15
N LYS A 48 -25.52 8.51 4.86
CA LYS A 48 -26.28 9.43 5.73
C LYS A 48 -26.54 8.84 7.11
N LEU A 49 -26.86 7.54 7.20
CA LEU A 49 -27.02 6.86 8.49
C LEU A 49 -25.70 6.85 9.27
N ARG A 50 -24.58 6.58 8.59
CA ARG A 50 -23.24 6.60 9.18
C ARG A 50 -22.80 7.99 9.61
N ALA A 51 -23.06 9.00 8.78
CA ALA A 51 -22.77 10.41 9.05
C ALA A 51 -23.38 10.86 10.38
N LYS A 52 -24.66 10.52 10.59
CA LYS A 52 -25.39 10.87 11.82
C LYS A 52 -24.74 10.28 13.06
N GLU A 53 -24.31 9.01 13.01
CA GLU A 53 -23.64 8.34 14.13
C GLU A 53 -22.25 8.90 14.40
N GLN A 54 -21.59 9.38 13.37
CA GLN A 54 -20.24 9.92 13.41
C GLN A 54 -20.21 11.44 13.67
N GLY A 55 -21.37 12.10 13.83
CA GLY A 55 -21.45 13.55 14.00
C GLY A 55 -20.93 14.34 12.79
N LEU A 56 -20.98 13.77 11.59
CA LEU A 56 -20.47 14.35 10.35
C LEU A 56 -21.62 14.91 9.48
N ALA A 57 -21.34 15.99 8.75
CA ALA A 57 -22.27 16.54 7.75
C ALA A 57 -22.34 15.64 6.52
N PHE A 58 -23.44 15.70 5.75
CA PHE A 58 -23.59 15.02 4.45
C PHE A 58 -24.34 15.95 3.49
N GLN A 59 -23.67 16.99 3.00
CA GLN A 59 -24.25 17.99 2.10
C GLN A 59 -23.47 18.13 0.79
N THR A 60 -22.14 17.95 0.86
CA THR A 60 -21.23 18.15 -0.26
C THR A 60 -20.55 16.85 -0.69
N PRO A 61 -19.96 16.79 -1.91
CA PRO A 61 -19.11 15.68 -2.31
C PRO A 61 -17.92 15.46 -1.36
N THR A 62 -17.38 16.52 -0.78
CA THR A 62 -16.30 16.45 0.22
C THR A 62 -16.79 15.76 1.49
N ASP A 63 -17.97 16.12 2.00
CA ASP A 63 -18.57 15.45 3.15
C ASP A 63 -18.72 13.94 2.92
N ARG A 64 -19.22 13.57 1.74
CA ARG A 64 -19.35 12.18 1.31
C ARG A 64 -18.01 11.45 1.33
N ALA A 65 -16.93 12.08 0.86
CA ALA A 65 -15.58 11.51 0.88
C ALA A 65 -15.07 11.32 2.33
N ILE A 66 -15.27 12.30 3.21
CA ILE A 66 -14.88 12.23 4.63
C ILE A 66 -15.60 11.07 5.32
N ILE A 67 -16.90 10.89 5.10
CA ILE A 67 -17.68 9.81 5.73
C ILE A 67 -17.22 8.44 5.23
N ARG A 68 -16.86 8.31 3.95
CA ARG A 68 -16.26 7.08 3.42
C ARG A 68 -14.93 6.77 4.12
N LEU A 69 -14.07 7.77 4.33
CA LEU A 69 -12.84 7.61 5.11
C LEU A 69 -13.13 7.24 6.58
N ALA A 70 -14.14 7.84 7.20
CA ALA A 70 -14.55 7.49 8.56
C ALA A 70 -15.06 6.05 8.67
N CYS A 71 -15.84 5.60 7.69
CA CYS A 71 -16.27 4.20 7.58
C CYS A 71 -15.08 3.26 7.43
N CYS A 72 -14.11 3.58 6.56
CA CYS A 72 -12.88 2.81 6.41
C CYS A 72 -12.01 2.83 7.68
N SER A 73 -12.01 3.93 8.43
CA SER A 73 -11.28 4.04 9.70
C SER A 73 -11.95 3.29 10.86
N ARG A 74 -13.06 2.59 10.59
CA ARG A 74 -13.92 1.88 11.56
C ARG A 74 -14.36 2.76 12.72
N VAL A 75 -14.73 4.00 12.40
CA VAL A 75 -15.27 4.96 13.36
C VAL A 75 -16.79 4.78 13.42
N PHE A 76 -17.37 4.77 14.62
CA PHE A 76 -18.82 4.59 14.83
C PHE A 76 -19.45 5.66 15.73
N ASP A 77 -18.68 6.66 16.14
CA ASP A 77 -19.06 7.69 17.11
C ASP A 77 -18.60 9.09 16.68
N GLU A 78 -19.11 10.12 17.38
CA GLU A 78 -18.81 11.52 17.10
C GLU A 78 -17.34 11.88 17.35
N GLU A 79 -16.71 11.29 18.37
CA GLU A 79 -15.30 11.54 18.69
C GLU A 79 -14.38 11.07 17.56
N GLY A 80 -14.56 9.83 17.09
CA GLY A 80 -13.77 9.34 15.98
C GLY A 80 -14.12 10.06 14.67
N GLY A 81 -15.37 10.52 14.50
CA GLY A 81 -15.78 11.31 13.35
C GLY A 81 -15.05 12.66 13.31
N ARG A 82 -14.96 13.33 14.47
CA ARG A 82 -14.16 14.53 14.66
C ARG A 82 -12.70 14.31 14.32
N ALA A 83 -12.10 13.22 14.80
CA ALA A 83 -10.70 12.89 14.51
C ALA A 83 -10.42 12.72 13.00
N VAL A 84 -11.36 12.13 12.25
CA VAL A 84 -11.24 12.00 10.79
C VAL A 84 -11.38 13.36 10.11
N LEU A 85 -12.32 14.18 10.54
CA LEU A 85 -12.51 15.54 10.00
C LEU A 85 -11.30 16.44 10.28
N ASP A 86 -10.75 16.39 11.49
CA ASP A 86 -9.58 17.17 11.88
C ASP A 86 -8.32 16.73 11.11
N ALA A 87 -8.18 15.43 10.84
CA ALA A 87 -7.12 14.92 9.97
C ALA A 87 -7.30 15.36 8.51
N TRP A 88 -8.53 15.36 8.00
CA TRP A 88 -8.84 15.87 6.66
C TRP A 88 -8.51 17.35 6.51
N ASN A 89 -8.85 18.17 7.50
CA ASN A 89 -8.59 19.61 7.50
C ASN A 89 -7.09 19.97 7.53
N GLN A 90 -6.22 19.03 7.91
CA GLN A 90 -4.76 19.20 7.87
C GLN A 90 -4.15 18.86 6.50
N LEU A 91 -4.94 18.31 5.58
CA LEU A 91 -4.52 18.10 4.20
C LEU A 91 -4.54 19.41 3.44
N GLU A 92 -3.63 19.56 2.47
CA GLU A 92 -3.62 20.71 1.59
C GLU A 92 -4.89 20.76 0.71
N PRO A 93 -5.37 21.94 0.28
CA PRO A 93 -6.59 22.05 -0.52
C PRO A 93 -6.58 21.19 -1.80
N ASN A 94 -5.40 21.05 -2.43
CA ASN A 94 -5.23 20.17 -3.60
C ASN A 94 -5.36 18.68 -3.22
N GLU A 95 -4.78 18.26 -2.10
CA GLU A 95 -4.90 16.88 -1.59
C GLU A 95 -6.37 16.55 -1.29
N GLN A 96 -7.10 17.46 -0.63
CA GLN A 96 -8.53 17.31 -0.35
C GLN A 96 -9.35 17.20 -1.64
N THR A 97 -9.06 18.03 -2.64
CA THR A 97 -9.75 18.02 -3.93
C THR A 97 -9.55 16.70 -4.66
N LYS A 98 -8.30 16.23 -4.79
CA LYS A 98 -7.98 14.95 -5.44
C LYS A 98 -8.60 13.76 -4.71
N LEU A 99 -8.47 13.69 -3.37
CA LEU A 99 -9.11 12.63 -2.59
C LEU A 99 -10.63 12.66 -2.71
N THR A 100 -11.24 13.85 -2.75
CA THR A 100 -12.69 13.99 -2.97
C THR A 100 -13.10 13.41 -4.32
N ASP A 101 -12.34 13.66 -5.39
CA ASP A 101 -12.65 13.05 -6.70
C ASP A 101 -12.48 11.53 -6.65
N TYR A 102 -11.31 11.02 -6.22
CA TYR A 102 -11.04 9.58 -6.18
C TYR A 102 -12.01 8.79 -5.32
N LEU A 103 -12.33 9.28 -4.12
CA LEU A 103 -13.26 8.59 -3.21
C LEU A 103 -14.70 8.60 -3.72
N ASN A 104 -15.07 9.54 -4.59
CA ASN A 104 -16.40 9.64 -5.16
C ASN A 104 -16.55 9.05 -6.57
N ARG A 105 -15.44 8.64 -7.22
CA ARG A 105 -15.51 7.84 -8.46
C ARG A 105 -16.16 6.50 -8.18
N ASP A 106 -17.25 6.24 -8.89
CA ASP A 106 -18.12 5.08 -8.67
C ASP A 106 -17.90 3.96 -9.69
N GLY A 107 -17.16 4.23 -10.79
CA GLY A 107 -17.02 3.30 -11.90
C GLY A 107 -18.27 3.20 -12.78
N ILE A 108 -19.34 3.94 -12.47
CA ILE A 108 -20.61 3.91 -13.19
C ILE A 108 -20.75 5.18 -14.03
N HIS A 109 -20.65 6.34 -13.39
CA HIS A 109 -20.71 7.65 -14.07
C HIS A 109 -19.30 8.19 -14.34
N LYS A 110 -18.33 7.82 -13.50
CA LYS A 110 -16.91 8.15 -13.68
C LYS A 110 -16.08 6.87 -13.62
N SER A 111 -15.71 6.37 -14.80
CA SER A 111 -14.90 5.17 -14.97
C SER A 111 -13.43 5.51 -15.29
N PRO A 112 -12.46 4.70 -14.82
CA PRO A 112 -12.65 3.61 -13.86
C PRO A 112 -12.81 4.15 -12.43
N GLY A 113 -13.62 3.44 -11.64
CA GLY A 113 -13.61 3.54 -10.18
C GLY A 113 -12.44 2.75 -9.60
N PHE A 114 -11.83 3.23 -8.50
CA PHE A 114 -10.73 2.53 -7.84
C PHE A 114 -11.20 1.92 -6.50
N LEU A 115 -11.26 0.59 -6.46
CA LEU A 115 -11.51 -0.16 -5.23
C LEU A 115 -10.18 -0.47 -4.54
N ILE A 116 -9.85 0.29 -3.50
CA ILE A 116 -8.66 0.03 -2.68
C ILE A 116 -8.97 -1.09 -1.68
N TYR A 117 -8.62 -2.32 -2.06
CA TYR A 117 -8.86 -3.52 -1.27
C TYR A 117 -7.91 -3.56 -0.05
N TYR A 118 -8.45 -3.86 1.13
CA TYR A 118 -7.83 -3.66 2.46
C TYR A 118 -7.77 -2.22 3.00
N MET A 119 -8.38 -1.24 2.32
CA MET A 119 -8.46 0.14 2.85
C MET A 119 -9.01 0.22 4.28
N PRO A 120 -10.06 -0.53 4.69
CA PRO A 120 -10.53 -0.46 6.07
C PRO A 120 -9.51 -0.94 7.11
N ALA A 121 -8.74 -1.99 6.79
CA ALA A 121 -7.70 -2.47 7.69
C ALA A 121 -6.54 -1.46 7.78
N PHE A 122 -6.15 -0.89 6.64
CA PHE A 122 -5.12 0.15 6.57
C PHE A 122 -5.47 1.38 7.41
N MET A 123 -6.65 1.96 7.18
CA MET A 123 -7.09 3.17 7.88
C MET A 123 -7.28 2.93 9.38
N GLU A 124 -7.82 1.78 9.77
CA GLU A 124 -7.94 1.40 11.18
C GLU A 124 -6.57 1.25 11.86
N ASN A 125 -5.63 0.55 11.21
CA ASN A 125 -4.28 0.36 11.74
C ASN A 125 -3.56 1.70 11.89
N ALA A 126 -3.61 2.56 10.87
CA ALA A 126 -3.04 3.90 10.92
C ALA A 126 -3.64 4.77 12.03
N ARG A 127 -4.96 4.72 12.23
CA ARG A 127 -5.63 5.47 13.29
C ARG A 127 -5.17 5.04 14.69
N LYS A 128 -4.92 3.75 14.89
CA LYS A 128 -4.45 3.20 16.17
C LYS A 128 -2.95 3.39 16.39
N ASN A 129 -2.21 3.75 15.35
CA ASN A 129 -0.76 3.91 15.41
C ASN A 129 -0.39 5.41 15.58
N PRO A 130 0.22 5.81 16.71
CA PRO A 130 0.57 7.20 16.99
C PRO A 130 1.64 7.76 16.05
N ASP A 131 2.53 6.92 15.51
CA ASP A 131 3.61 7.35 14.61
C ASP A 131 3.13 7.54 13.17
N VAL A 132 1.98 6.97 12.82
CA VAL A 132 1.38 7.08 11.48
C VAL A 132 0.24 8.09 11.50
N GLY A 133 -0.80 7.84 12.29
CA GLY A 133 -2.00 8.67 12.34
C GLY A 133 -2.78 8.75 11.03
N LEU A 134 -3.93 9.43 11.07
CA LEU A 134 -4.83 9.54 9.93
C LEU A 134 -4.30 10.47 8.83
N VAL A 135 -3.59 11.54 9.18
CA VAL A 135 -3.08 12.52 8.21
C VAL A 135 -2.08 11.87 7.25
N LEU A 136 -1.08 11.16 7.78
CA LEU A 136 -0.09 10.49 6.93
C LEU A 136 -0.73 9.35 6.14
N ALA A 137 -1.71 8.64 6.71
CA ALA A 137 -2.42 7.59 6.00
C ALA A 137 -3.25 8.13 4.82
N MET A 138 -3.96 9.25 4.99
CA MET A 138 -4.70 9.89 3.89
C MET A 138 -3.76 10.37 2.79
N ARG A 139 -2.60 10.94 3.15
CA ARG A 139 -1.56 11.30 2.17
C ARG A 139 -1.03 10.09 1.43
N LEU A 140 -0.72 8.99 2.14
CA LEU A 140 -0.26 7.75 1.52
C LEU A 140 -1.33 7.16 0.58
N LEU A 141 -2.59 7.18 1.00
CA LEU A 141 -3.74 6.74 0.20
C LEU A 141 -3.87 7.56 -1.09
N LEU A 142 -3.71 8.88 -1.02
CA LEU A 142 -3.71 9.73 -2.21
C LEU A 142 -2.61 9.32 -3.19
N ARG A 143 -1.38 9.04 -2.70
CA ARG A 143 -0.28 8.57 -3.58
C ARG A 143 -0.64 7.27 -4.27
N ILE A 144 -1.33 6.37 -3.57
CA ILE A 144 -1.76 5.09 -4.13
C ILE A 144 -2.80 5.31 -5.23
N TYR A 145 -3.76 6.21 -5.03
CA TYR A 145 -4.73 6.58 -6.07
C TYR A 145 -4.07 7.21 -7.28
N ASP A 146 -3.17 8.18 -7.08
CA ASP A 146 -2.44 8.82 -8.18
C ASP A 146 -1.58 7.79 -8.94
N ALA A 147 -0.85 6.93 -8.22
CA ALA A 147 -0.06 5.85 -8.84
C ALA A 147 -0.94 4.86 -9.62
N ALA A 148 -2.12 4.52 -9.11
CA ALA A 148 -3.06 3.63 -9.80
C ALA A 148 -3.62 4.32 -11.06
N ALA A 149 -3.93 5.61 -10.96
CA ALA A 149 -4.40 6.38 -12.10
C ALA A 149 -3.34 6.45 -13.22
N VAL A 150 -2.07 6.60 -12.86
CA VAL A 150 -0.96 6.56 -13.84
C VAL A 150 -0.80 5.16 -14.42
N GLU A 151 -0.70 4.14 -13.56
CA GLU A 151 -0.49 2.76 -13.97
C GLU A 151 -1.57 2.28 -14.95
N TYR A 152 -2.83 2.64 -14.72
CA TYR A 152 -3.95 2.26 -15.56
C TYR A 152 -4.33 3.31 -16.61
N GLY A 153 -3.48 4.31 -16.87
CA GLY A 153 -3.63 5.26 -17.98
C GLY A 153 -4.78 6.26 -17.85
N VAL A 154 -5.29 6.47 -16.64
CA VAL A 154 -6.36 7.43 -16.29
C VAL A 154 -5.80 8.85 -16.10
N SER A 155 -4.56 8.96 -15.65
CA SER A 155 -3.82 10.21 -15.49
C SER A 155 -2.44 10.07 -16.10
N SER A 156 -1.91 11.17 -16.65
CA SER A 156 -0.51 11.27 -17.07
C SER A 156 0.34 12.11 -16.11
N GLU A 157 -0.26 12.66 -15.05
CA GLU A 157 0.47 13.44 -14.05
C GLU A 157 1.24 12.51 -13.10
N PRO A 158 2.58 12.62 -13.01
CA PRO A 158 3.34 11.85 -12.04
C PRO A 158 3.03 12.29 -10.61
N TYR A 159 3.09 11.35 -9.68
CA TYR A 159 2.87 11.62 -8.26
C TYR A 159 4.15 12.13 -7.57
N GLY A 160 4.12 13.38 -7.09
CA GLY A 160 5.18 14.01 -6.28
C GLY A 160 6.51 14.29 -7.02
N ASP A 161 7.54 14.70 -6.29
CA ASP A 161 8.94 14.88 -6.76
C ASP A 161 9.65 13.56 -7.11
N ALA A 162 8.90 12.46 -7.26
CA ALA A 162 9.47 11.18 -7.62
C ALA A 162 10.06 11.29 -9.04
N LEU A 163 11.40 11.35 -9.10
CA LEU A 163 12.24 11.09 -10.26
C LEU A 163 11.49 10.19 -11.25
N HIS A 164 11.13 10.80 -12.37
CA HIS A 164 10.62 10.20 -13.60
C HIS A 164 10.51 8.69 -13.53
N TYR A 165 9.29 8.16 -13.38
CA TYR A 165 8.98 6.73 -13.37
C TYR A 165 9.53 6.08 -14.66
N PRO A 166 10.69 5.38 -14.65
CA PRO A 166 11.21 4.80 -15.87
C PRO A 166 10.48 3.48 -16.07
N GLY A 167 9.76 3.35 -17.17
CA GLY A 167 9.13 2.08 -17.56
C GLY A 167 7.63 1.97 -17.35
N SER A 168 6.89 3.05 -17.05
CA SER A 168 5.44 3.05 -17.31
C SER A 168 5.21 3.09 -18.83
N GLN A 169 5.46 1.97 -19.50
CA GLN A 169 4.88 1.75 -20.82
C GLN A 169 3.38 1.67 -20.59
N SER A 170 2.71 2.81 -20.68
CA SER A 170 1.26 2.85 -20.86
C SER A 170 0.98 2.25 -22.24
N GLU A 171 1.07 0.93 -22.37
CA GLU A 171 0.21 0.27 -23.35
C GLU A 171 -1.21 0.59 -22.87
N ARG A 172 -1.85 1.56 -23.55
CA ARG A 172 -3.24 1.94 -23.35
C ARG A 172 -4.09 0.68 -23.47
N SER A 173 -4.27 0.02 -22.34
CA SER A 173 -5.07 -1.19 -22.18
C SER A 173 -5.69 -1.20 -20.79
N ALA A 174 -6.07 -0.03 -20.26
CA ALA A 174 -7.36 -0.01 -19.60
C ALA A 174 -8.32 -0.44 -20.71
N SER A 175 -8.77 -1.69 -20.67
CA SER A 175 -9.91 -2.09 -21.48
C SER A 175 -10.98 -1.04 -21.22
N GLU A 176 -11.53 -0.44 -22.27
CA GLU A 176 -12.70 0.44 -22.19
C GLU A 176 -13.86 -0.23 -21.42
N ASP A 177 -13.76 -1.53 -21.12
CA ASP A 177 -14.74 -2.38 -20.43
C ASP A 177 -14.58 -2.55 -18.90
N SER A 178 -13.53 -2.05 -18.24
CA SER A 178 -13.38 -2.26 -16.78
C SER A 178 -13.88 -1.07 -15.97
N ASP A 179 -15.15 -1.11 -15.58
CA ASP A 179 -15.81 -0.11 -14.74
C ASP A 179 -15.09 0.15 -13.41
N VAL A 180 -14.45 -0.89 -12.84
CA VAL A 180 -13.76 -0.81 -11.55
C VAL A 180 -12.40 -1.52 -11.60
N ILE A 181 -11.38 -0.85 -11.08
CA ILE A 181 -10.03 -1.38 -10.89
C ILE A 181 -9.81 -1.65 -9.40
N THR A 182 -9.43 -2.87 -9.05
CA THR A 182 -9.14 -3.29 -7.68
C THR A 182 -7.64 -3.21 -7.39
N ILE A 183 -7.26 -2.44 -6.37
CA ILE A 183 -5.88 -2.29 -5.92
C ILE A 183 -5.72 -2.90 -4.53
N HIS A 184 -4.95 -3.97 -4.41
CA HIS A 184 -4.68 -4.66 -3.15
C HIS A 184 -3.56 -3.95 -2.37
N ILE A 185 -3.86 -3.50 -1.15
CA ILE A 185 -2.91 -2.77 -0.30
C ILE A 185 -2.59 -3.47 1.03
N ALA A 186 -2.59 -4.81 1.03
CA ALA A 186 -2.35 -5.61 2.24
C ALA A 186 -1.01 -5.27 2.93
N GLU A 187 0.07 -5.09 2.16
CA GLU A 187 1.38 -4.71 2.71
C GLU A 187 1.38 -3.31 3.33
N VAL A 188 0.61 -2.38 2.75
CA VAL A 188 0.45 -1.02 3.29
C VAL A 188 -0.35 -1.04 4.59
N ALA A 189 -1.39 -1.87 4.67
CA ALA A 189 -2.15 -2.06 5.89
C ALA A 189 -1.28 -2.62 7.03
N GLU A 190 -0.36 -3.52 6.70
CA GLU A 190 0.58 -4.09 7.67
C GLU A 190 1.68 -3.09 8.05
N LEU A 191 2.19 -2.32 7.10
CA LEU A 191 3.12 -1.21 7.37
C LEU A 191 2.51 -0.22 8.35
N ALA A 192 1.26 0.21 8.14
CA ALA A 192 0.58 1.12 9.06
C ALA A 192 0.42 0.56 10.47
N ARG A 193 0.39 -0.78 10.61
CA ARG A 193 0.29 -1.45 11.91
C ARG A 193 1.63 -1.50 12.65
N GLN A 194 2.73 -1.69 11.92
CA GLN A 194 4.05 -1.99 12.50
C GLN A 194 5.01 -0.80 12.51
N CYS A 195 4.75 0.24 11.69
CA CYS A 195 5.68 1.35 11.55
C CYS A 195 5.76 2.16 12.86
N ASP A 196 6.98 2.43 13.29
CA ASP A 196 7.37 3.12 14.52
C ASP A 196 7.98 4.51 14.23
N SER A 197 7.84 5.00 13.00
CA SER A 197 8.46 6.24 12.57
C SER A 197 7.66 6.94 11.47
N ALA A 198 7.12 8.11 11.81
CA ALA A 198 6.45 9.01 10.86
C ALA A 198 7.31 9.32 9.63
N VAL A 199 8.62 9.46 9.82
CA VAL A 199 9.58 9.75 8.75
C VAL A 199 9.66 8.59 7.77
N VAL A 200 9.82 7.35 8.28
CA VAL A 200 9.88 6.13 7.46
C VAL A 200 8.57 5.92 6.70
N PHE A 201 7.44 6.15 7.37
CA PHE A 201 6.12 6.03 6.75
C PHE A 201 5.97 7.05 5.60
N LYS A 202 6.34 8.31 5.82
CA LYS A 202 6.29 9.37 4.80
C LYS A 202 7.20 9.06 3.61
N SER A 203 8.41 8.57 3.86
CA SER A 203 9.40 8.24 2.83
C SER A 203 9.18 6.88 2.18
N THR A 204 8.10 6.17 2.52
CA THR A 204 7.83 4.84 1.95
C THR A 204 7.66 4.95 0.43
N PHE A 205 8.47 4.17 -0.29
CA PHE A 205 8.33 3.99 -1.73
C PHE A 205 7.57 2.71 -2.02
N PHE A 206 6.77 2.71 -3.07
CA PHE A 206 6.00 1.55 -3.50
C PHE A 206 5.76 1.60 -5.01
N ARG A 207 5.38 0.46 -5.57
CA ARG A 207 4.92 0.33 -6.96
C ARG A 207 3.62 -0.45 -7.00
N ILE A 208 2.86 -0.27 -8.07
CA ILE A 208 1.68 -1.07 -8.35
C ILE A 208 2.08 -2.10 -9.40
N HIS A 209 1.85 -3.38 -9.09
CA HIS A 209 2.04 -4.49 -10.02
C HIS A 209 0.68 -5.01 -10.42
N ARG A 210 0.41 -5.04 -11.73
CA ARG A 210 -0.81 -5.66 -12.26
C ARG A 210 -0.78 -7.16 -11.99
N ALA A 211 -1.96 -7.75 -11.78
CA ALA A 211 -2.09 -9.21 -11.68
C ALA A 211 -1.69 -9.89 -13.00
N GLU A 212 -1.30 -11.16 -12.94
CA GLU A 212 -0.94 -11.93 -14.12
C GLU A 212 -2.16 -12.23 -15.01
N GLY A 213 -1.92 -12.26 -16.32
CA GLY A 213 -2.92 -12.57 -17.33
C GLY A 213 -4.00 -11.50 -17.47
N ASP A 214 -5.20 -11.92 -17.88
CA ASP A 214 -6.32 -10.98 -18.14
C ASP A 214 -6.77 -10.20 -16.91
N ARG A 215 -6.53 -10.73 -15.70
CA ARG A 215 -6.86 -10.03 -14.44
C ARG A 215 -6.07 -8.74 -14.29
N GLY A 216 -4.87 -8.65 -14.87
CA GLY A 216 -4.05 -7.43 -14.82
C GLY A 216 -4.71 -6.18 -15.41
N LYS A 217 -5.77 -6.34 -16.22
CA LYS A 217 -6.55 -5.22 -16.77
C LYS A 217 -7.36 -4.47 -15.72
N CYS A 218 -7.78 -5.15 -14.64
CA CYS A 218 -8.63 -4.59 -13.59
C CYS A 218 -8.16 -4.88 -12.16
N GLU A 219 -7.05 -5.61 -11.97
CA GLU A 219 -6.54 -6.00 -10.66
C GLU A 219 -5.04 -5.70 -10.57
N GLY A 220 -4.63 -5.06 -9.48
CA GLY A 220 -3.24 -4.75 -9.19
C GLY A 220 -2.95 -4.80 -7.68
N GLN A 221 -1.67 -4.85 -7.33
CA GLN A 221 -1.21 -4.94 -5.96
C GLN A 221 -0.12 -3.90 -5.69
N VAL A 222 -0.25 -3.18 -4.58
CA VAL A 222 0.82 -2.32 -4.07
C VAL A 222 1.90 -3.21 -3.46
N ARG A 223 3.13 -3.04 -3.95
CA ARG A 223 4.35 -3.65 -3.42
C ARG A 223 5.24 -2.57 -2.86
N LEU A 224 5.56 -2.68 -1.57
CA LEU A 224 6.47 -1.74 -0.93
C LEU A 224 7.90 -2.01 -1.40
N ALA A 225 8.70 -0.95 -1.57
CA ALA A 225 10.11 -1.13 -1.86
C ALA A 225 10.79 -1.93 -0.74
N PRO A 226 11.74 -2.80 -1.09
CA PRO A 226 12.54 -3.52 -0.10
C PRO A 226 13.48 -2.56 0.63
N TRP A 227 13.94 -1.51 -0.07
CA TRP A 227 14.73 -0.42 0.51
C TRP A 227 13.87 0.41 1.46
N ARG A 228 14.15 0.29 2.76
CA ARG A 228 13.49 1.06 3.81
C ARG A 228 14.52 1.74 4.67
N LEU A 229 14.19 2.95 5.11
CA LEU A 229 14.98 3.65 6.11
C LEU A 229 14.77 2.92 7.45
N TRP A 230 15.83 2.35 8.01
CA TRP A 230 15.82 1.81 9.36
C TRP A 230 16.20 2.92 10.34
N THR A 231 15.31 3.21 11.29
CA THR A 231 15.54 4.25 12.33
C THR A 231 15.64 3.66 13.73
N SER A 232 15.23 2.41 13.93
CA SER A 232 15.36 1.70 15.20
C SER A 232 16.83 1.39 15.52
N GLU A 233 17.33 1.92 16.63
CA GLU A 233 18.70 1.66 17.13
C GLU A 233 18.96 0.16 17.35
N GLU A 234 17.99 -0.56 17.90
CA GLU A 234 18.09 -2.01 18.14
C GLU A 234 18.29 -2.76 16.81
N LYS A 235 17.51 -2.38 15.79
CA LYS A 235 17.60 -3.00 14.47
C LYS A 235 18.91 -2.64 13.77
N LEU A 236 19.34 -1.39 13.85
CA LEU A 236 20.63 -0.94 13.31
C LEU A 236 21.81 -1.64 14.01
N ALA A 237 21.75 -1.80 15.32
CA ALA A 237 22.76 -2.54 16.09
C ALA A 237 22.79 -4.02 15.70
N ALA A 238 21.63 -4.65 15.51
CA ALA A 238 21.54 -6.03 15.03
C ALA A 238 22.12 -6.19 13.61
N LEU A 239 21.84 -5.25 12.69
CA LEU A 239 22.41 -5.23 11.35
C LEU A 239 23.93 -5.04 11.38
N SER A 240 24.44 -4.11 12.21
CA SER A 240 25.89 -3.89 12.38
C SER A 240 26.59 -5.12 12.97
N ALA A 241 26.01 -5.74 14.00
CA ALA A 241 26.56 -6.97 14.60
C ALA A 241 26.59 -8.12 13.59
N PHE A 242 25.55 -8.25 12.78
CA PHE A 242 25.51 -9.22 11.70
C PHE A 242 26.58 -8.92 10.64
N GLY A 243 26.71 -7.66 10.20
CA GLY A 243 27.74 -7.24 9.24
C GLY A 243 29.15 -7.59 9.71
N ARG A 244 29.48 -7.29 10.97
CA ARG A 244 30.78 -7.63 11.59
C ARG A 244 31.05 -9.13 11.62
N LYS A 245 30.07 -9.92 12.09
CA LYS A 245 30.20 -11.38 12.14
C LYS A 245 30.46 -11.99 10.75
N ASN A 246 29.81 -11.48 9.71
CA ASN A 246 30.03 -11.96 8.34
C ASN A 246 31.38 -11.51 7.76
N ALA A 247 31.82 -10.30 8.07
CA ALA A 247 33.16 -9.83 7.70
C ALA A 247 34.25 -10.73 8.30
N GLU A 248 34.12 -11.11 9.57
CA GLU A 248 35.03 -12.07 10.22
C GLU A 248 35.02 -13.44 9.53
N PHE A 249 33.85 -13.99 9.19
CA PHE A 249 33.76 -15.27 8.48
C PHE A 249 34.37 -15.23 7.08
N LEU A 250 34.20 -14.12 6.36
CA LEU A 250 34.79 -13.89 5.04
C LEU A 250 36.32 -13.81 5.11
N LEU A 251 36.84 -13.01 6.02
CA LEU A 251 38.29 -12.83 6.21
C LEU A 251 38.96 -14.09 6.77
N GLY A 252 38.25 -14.87 7.59
CA GLY A 252 38.72 -16.14 8.15
C GLY A 252 38.59 -17.35 7.21
N GLY A 253 38.16 -17.17 5.96
CA GLY A 253 38.06 -18.24 4.95
C GLY A 253 37.07 -19.36 5.30
N SER A 254 36.16 -19.13 6.25
CA SER A 254 35.30 -20.16 6.85
C SER A 254 33.86 -20.11 6.34
N CYS A 255 33.59 -19.38 5.25
CA CYS A 255 32.24 -19.10 4.78
C CYS A 255 31.95 -19.75 3.41
N GLU A 256 30.92 -20.60 3.36
CA GLU A 256 30.37 -21.12 2.11
C GLU A 256 29.50 -20.04 1.43
N GLN A 257 29.79 -19.75 0.15
CA GLN A 257 29.17 -18.66 -0.61
C GLN A 257 27.64 -18.73 -0.64
N THR A 258 27.07 -19.93 -0.76
CA THR A 258 25.61 -20.14 -0.85
C THR A 258 24.90 -19.71 0.44
N LYS A 259 25.44 -20.13 1.58
CA LYS A 259 24.89 -19.80 2.91
C LYS A 259 24.98 -18.30 3.20
N LEU A 260 26.11 -17.68 2.83
CA LEU A 260 26.30 -16.23 2.95
C LEU A 260 25.23 -15.46 2.18
N LEU A 261 25.00 -15.83 0.93
CA LEU A 261 24.00 -15.19 0.08
C LEU A 261 22.58 -15.35 0.63
N ASP A 262 22.23 -16.51 1.20
CA ASP A 262 20.90 -16.72 1.79
C ASP A 262 20.70 -15.92 3.09
N ASP A 263 21.74 -15.80 3.92
CA ASP A 263 21.70 -14.94 5.09
C ASP A 263 21.64 -13.45 4.72
N PHE A 264 22.36 -12.99 3.69
CA PHE A 264 22.23 -11.63 3.17
C PHE A 264 20.82 -11.34 2.64
N LYS A 265 20.19 -12.26 1.92
CA LYS A 265 18.81 -12.08 1.42
C LYS A 265 17.77 -12.01 2.54
N ARG A 266 18.00 -12.74 3.63
CA ARG A 266 17.11 -12.76 4.80
C ARG A 266 17.22 -11.49 5.63
N ILE A 267 18.44 -10.97 5.79
CA ILE A 267 18.74 -9.83 6.66
C ILE A 267 18.64 -8.50 5.90
N TYR A 268 19.08 -8.47 4.65
CA TYR A 268 19.05 -7.34 3.73
C TYR A 268 18.21 -7.70 2.50
N PRO A 269 16.89 -7.79 2.63
CA PRO A 269 16.00 -8.13 1.51
C PRO A 269 16.16 -7.17 0.31
N GLU A 270 16.63 -5.94 0.54
CA GLU A 270 17.03 -4.99 -0.49
C GLU A 270 18.11 -5.51 -1.46
N LEU A 271 18.97 -6.43 -1.00
CA LEU A 271 19.99 -7.06 -1.86
C LEU A 271 19.40 -8.13 -2.78
N GLN A 272 18.12 -8.51 -2.63
CA GLN A 272 17.43 -9.38 -3.60
C GLN A 272 17.32 -8.71 -4.98
N TYR A 273 17.36 -7.37 -5.02
CA TYR A 273 17.43 -6.57 -6.25
C TYR A 273 18.53 -7.02 -7.23
N PHE A 274 19.63 -7.59 -6.74
CA PHE A 274 20.73 -8.04 -7.59
C PHE A 274 20.44 -9.34 -8.37
N ARG A 275 19.26 -9.97 -8.23
CA ARG A 275 18.96 -11.29 -8.83
C ARG A 275 17.82 -11.36 -9.85
N ASP A 276 16.88 -10.41 -9.90
CA ASP A 276 15.65 -10.59 -10.70
C ASP A 276 15.82 -10.13 -12.16
N THR A 277 16.67 -10.81 -12.93
CA THR A 277 16.71 -10.68 -14.41
C THR A 277 16.90 -12.02 -15.13
N ILE A 278 16.34 -13.10 -14.58
CA ILE A 278 16.14 -14.34 -15.33
C ILE A 278 14.66 -14.71 -15.22
N GLY A 279 13.87 -14.18 -16.16
CA GLY A 279 12.58 -14.76 -16.55
C GLY A 279 11.34 -14.38 -15.74
N ASN A 280 11.14 -13.11 -15.35
CA ASN A 280 9.82 -12.47 -15.37
C ASN A 280 9.97 -10.98 -15.02
N THR A 281 9.21 -10.15 -15.72
CA THR A 281 9.01 -8.69 -15.56
C THR A 281 9.82 -8.01 -14.48
N ASP A 282 10.93 -7.44 -14.95
CA ASP A 282 11.89 -6.62 -14.24
C ASP A 282 11.22 -5.49 -13.44
N CYS A 283 11.54 -5.42 -12.15
CA CYS A 283 11.10 -4.38 -11.23
C CYS A 283 12.27 -3.45 -10.86
N SER A 284 13.21 -3.23 -11.79
CA SER A 284 14.29 -2.24 -11.71
C SER A 284 14.01 -1.03 -12.62
N PRO A 285 14.47 0.19 -12.29
CA PRO A 285 14.39 1.36 -13.19
C PRO A 285 15.23 1.22 -14.48
N ASP A 286 16.08 0.19 -14.59
CA ASP A 286 16.95 -0.04 -15.75
C ASP A 286 16.42 -1.10 -16.72
N ALA A 287 15.15 -1.50 -16.59
CA ALA A 287 14.46 -2.44 -17.48
C ALA A 287 14.12 -1.81 -18.85
N ILE A 288 15.11 -1.27 -19.56
CA ILE A 288 14.96 -0.94 -20.97
C ILE A 288 15.19 -2.23 -21.76
N HIS A 289 14.08 -2.87 -22.15
CA HIS A 289 13.91 -3.89 -23.19
C HIS A 289 14.28 -5.38 -22.91
N PRO A 290 13.43 -6.34 -23.36
CA PRO A 290 13.67 -7.78 -23.29
C PRO A 290 14.43 -8.30 -24.53
N SER A 291 15.72 -7.97 -24.67
CA SER A 291 16.52 -8.60 -25.75
C SER A 291 17.98 -8.92 -25.42
N ALA A 292 18.41 -8.88 -24.16
CA ALA A 292 19.80 -9.17 -23.81
C ALA A 292 19.87 -10.34 -22.82
N THR A 293 20.14 -11.54 -23.32
CA THR A 293 20.80 -12.59 -22.52
C THR A 293 22.13 -12.01 -22.01
N LEU A 294 22.22 -11.77 -20.71
CA LEU A 294 23.44 -11.31 -20.04
C LEU A 294 24.58 -12.28 -20.34
N SER A 295 25.73 -11.74 -20.73
CA SER A 295 26.94 -12.52 -20.96
C SER A 295 27.54 -13.03 -19.63
N ASP A 296 28.31 -14.13 -19.69
CA ASP A 296 29.01 -14.68 -18.50
C ASP A 296 29.92 -13.63 -17.82
N SER A 297 30.49 -12.70 -18.60
CA SER A 297 31.27 -11.56 -18.12
C SER A 297 30.45 -10.48 -17.41
N GLU A 298 29.19 -10.26 -17.79
CA GLU A 298 28.31 -9.29 -17.12
C GLU A 298 27.76 -9.82 -15.79
N SER A 299 27.54 -11.13 -15.68
CA SER A 299 27.20 -11.78 -14.41
C SER A 299 28.33 -11.65 -13.38
N GLU A 300 29.58 -11.72 -13.83
CA GLU A 300 30.75 -11.62 -12.95
C GLU A 300 31.14 -10.18 -12.60
N TYR A 301 30.85 -9.21 -13.49
CA TYR A 301 30.89 -7.76 -13.20
C TYR A 301 29.95 -7.38 -12.05
N ARG A 302 28.72 -7.92 -12.00
CA ARG A 302 27.74 -7.62 -10.92
C ARG A 302 28.08 -8.27 -9.58
N ARG A 303 28.64 -9.49 -9.58
CA ARG A 303 29.14 -10.16 -8.36
C ARG A 303 30.36 -9.42 -7.78
N THR A 304 31.18 -8.81 -8.62
CA THR A 304 32.34 -8.02 -8.19
C THR A 304 31.94 -6.66 -7.58
N VAL A 305 30.96 -5.96 -8.17
CA VAL A 305 30.44 -4.68 -7.62
C VAL A 305 29.79 -4.87 -6.23
N CYS A 306 29.05 -5.96 -6.01
CA CYS A 306 28.45 -6.30 -4.72
C CYS A 306 29.53 -6.64 -3.65
N ALA A 307 30.60 -7.33 -4.07
CA ALA A 307 31.75 -7.60 -3.21
C ALA A 307 32.51 -6.31 -2.82
N MET A 308 32.66 -5.33 -3.72
CA MET A 308 33.33 -4.06 -3.42
C MET A 308 32.51 -3.11 -2.55
N LEU A 309 31.18 -3.10 -2.66
CA LEU A 309 30.31 -2.31 -1.78
C LEU A 309 30.28 -2.86 -0.35
N CYS A 310 30.33 -4.19 -0.19
CA CYS A 310 30.49 -4.83 1.11
C CYS A 310 31.87 -4.52 1.73
N VAL A 311 32.94 -4.49 0.93
CA VAL A 311 34.29 -4.07 1.40
C VAL A 311 34.34 -2.57 1.75
N TYR A 312 33.69 -1.69 1.00
CA TYR A 312 33.58 -0.23 1.26
C TYR A 312 32.88 0.07 2.59
N TRP A 313 31.81 -0.66 2.94
CA TRP A 313 31.13 -0.56 4.24
C TRP A 313 31.95 -1.19 5.39
N ILE A 314 32.64 -2.30 5.13
CA ILE A 314 33.53 -2.94 6.12
C ILE A 314 34.76 -2.08 6.44
N CYS A 315 35.23 -1.23 5.52
CA CYS A 315 36.37 -0.34 5.77
C CYS A 315 36.01 1.02 6.39
N THR A 316 34.78 1.50 6.20
CA THR A 316 34.33 2.80 6.75
C THR A 316 33.90 2.74 8.22
N ASP A 317 33.57 1.56 8.75
CA ASP A 317 33.34 1.36 10.20
C ASP A 317 34.64 1.11 10.99
N ASN A 318 35.78 0.95 10.29
CA ASN A 318 37.09 0.65 10.87
C ASN A 318 38.11 1.82 10.74
N TYR A 319 37.69 3.01 10.29
CA TYR A 319 38.43 4.30 10.30
C TYR A 319 37.56 5.48 10.73
#